data_AF-A0AAJ0MIS5-F1
#
_entry.id   AF-A0AAJ0MIS5-F1
#
_cell.length_a   1.000
_cell.length_b   1.000
_cell.length_c   1.000
_cell.angle_alpha   90.00
_cell.angle_beta   90.00
_cell.angle_gamma   90.00
#
_symmetry.space_group_name_H-M   'P 1'
#
loop_
_entity.id
_entity.type
_entity.pdbx_description
1 polymer ?
#
loop_
_entity_poly.entity_id
_entity_poly.type
_entity_poly.pdbx_seq_one_letter_code
_entity_poly.pdbx_strand_id
1 'polypeptide(L)'
;HRNGTWRRSAITTSSGGGRSAVRTSQSTYTARDAVLSCIEDRALAFQGYEVPRAHLEPLQMVRYAPGEHYSFHSDWFGNAAYAMPSAGGNRATSFFAYLYVSEDMAGGGTNFPMLAAKRDERWCGILDCDDEYENGVTFRAVEGNAVFWENLGADGMGDQRVIHAGMPVISGEKIGMNIWTRQAPLSEEMRGPEHYPEV
;
A
#
# COMPACT_ATOMS: atom_id res chain seq x y z
N HIS A 1 -15.57 3.50 -10.49
CA HIS A 1 -15.14 2.30 -9.75
C HIS A 1 -15.94 1.93 -8.48
N ARG A 2 -16.98 2.68 -8.06
CA ARG A 2 -17.79 2.30 -6.86
C ARG A 2 -18.53 0.94 -7.00
N ASN A 3 -18.81 0.49 -8.23
CA ASN A 3 -19.51 -0.78 -8.54
C ASN A 3 -18.59 -1.93 -9.01
N GLY A 4 -17.28 -1.89 -8.75
CA GLY A 4 -16.36 -2.97 -9.13
C GLY A 4 -16.58 -4.28 -8.36
N THR A 5 -16.09 -5.40 -8.90
CA THR A 5 -16.09 -6.72 -8.25
C THR A 5 -15.05 -6.77 -7.12
N TRP A 6 -15.40 -6.23 -5.96
CA TRP A 6 -14.61 -6.33 -4.75
C TRP A 6 -14.57 -7.78 -4.24
N ARG A 7 -13.39 -8.33 -4.01
CA ARG A 7 -13.21 -9.64 -3.39
C ARG A 7 -12.54 -9.46 -2.04
N ARG A 8 -12.88 -10.27 -1.04
CA ARG A 8 -12.11 -10.25 0.23
C ARG A 8 -10.64 -10.52 -0.07
N SER A 9 -9.76 -9.74 0.55
CA SER A 9 -8.32 -9.82 0.31
C SER A 9 -7.81 -11.17 0.84
N ALA A 10 -7.11 -11.92 -0.01
CA ALA A 10 -6.40 -13.12 0.41
C ALA A 10 -4.97 -12.74 0.83
N ILE A 11 -4.46 -13.38 1.89
CA ILE A 11 -3.03 -13.43 2.18
C ILE A 11 -2.55 -14.80 1.73
N THR A 12 -1.46 -14.88 0.99
CA THR A 12 -0.73 -16.13 0.79
C THR A 12 -0.03 -16.50 2.10
N THR A 13 -0.76 -17.16 3.00
CA THR A 13 -0.14 -17.98 4.04
C THR A 13 0.30 -19.30 3.42
N SER A 14 1.38 -19.89 3.92
CA SER A 14 1.97 -21.16 3.47
C SER A 14 1.02 -22.38 3.57
N SER A 15 -0.23 -22.17 3.98
CA SER A 15 -1.28 -23.17 4.10
C SER A 15 -2.55 -22.61 3.45
N GLY A 16 -2.93 -23.15 2.30
CA GLY A 16 -3.92 -22.59 1.38
C GLY A 16 -5.21 -22.03 2.01
N GLY A 17 -5.65 -20.89 1.46
CA GLY A 17 -7.04 -20.47 1.35
C GLY A 17 -7.92 -20.58 2.60
N GLY A 18 -7.45 -20.09 3.75
CA GLY A 18 -8.26 -19.95 4.97
C GLY A 18 -8.67 -18.50 5.24
N ARG A 19 -9.83 -18.31 5.87
CA ARG A 19 -10.31 -17.00 6.38
C ARG A 19 -9.20 -16.36 7.21
N SER A 20 -8.64 -15.23 6.75
CA SER A 20 -7.54 -14.57 7.45
C SER A 20 -8.07 -13.51 8.42
N ALA A 21 -7.78 -13.67 9.72
CA ALA A 21 -7.98 -12.63 10.72
C ALA A 21 -6.96 -11.47 10.59
N VAL A 22 -5.91 -11.66 9.77
CA VAL A 22 -4.79 -10.72 9.60
C VAL A 22 -5.16 -9.58 8.66
N ARG A 23 -6.02 -9.83 7.66
CA ARG A 23 -6.52 -8.80 6.74
C ARG A 23 -7.98 -9.05 6.41
N THR A 24 -8.84 -8.12 6.80
CA THR A 24 -10.28 -8.24 6.62
C THR A 24 -10.83 -7.39 5.46
N SER A 25 -10.00 -6.52 4.88
CA SER A 25 -10.34 -5.64 3.75
C SER A 25 -10.76 -6.37 2.48
N GLN A 26 -11.41 -5.65 1.56
CA GLN A 26 -11.63 -6.11 0.19
C GLN A 26 -10.57 -5.53 -0.77
N SER A 27 -10.10 -6.31 -1.74
CA SER A 27 -9.12 -5.88 -2.74
C SER A 27 -9.59 -6.17 -4.16
N THR A 28 -9.16 -5.33 -5.10
CA THR A 28 -9.28 -5.59 -6.54
C THR A 28 -8.08 -5.03 -7.28
N TYR A 29 -7.77 -5.63 -8.43
CA TYR A 29 -6.82 -5.07 -9.39
C TYR A 29 -7.64 -4.40 -10.49
N THR A 30 -7.29 -3.16 -10.81
CA THR A 30 -7.99 -2.42 -11.84
C THR A 30 -7.28 -2.58 -13.16
N ALA A 31 -8.05 -2.84 -14.23
CA ALA A 31 -7.56 -2.63 -15.58
C ALA A 31 -7.02 -1.21 -15.67
N ARG A 32 -5.81 -1.05 -16.19
CA ARG A 32 -5.17 0.25 -16.39
C ARG A 32 -6.10 1.09 -17.29
N ASP A 33 -6.12 2.41 -17.10
CA ASP A 33 -6.72 3.39 -18.02
C ASP A 33 -5.86 4.66 -18.06
N ALA A 34 -6.32 5.73 -18.72
CA ALA A 34 -5.57 6.99 -18.79
C ALA A 34 -5.37 7.64 -17.40
N VAL A 35 -6.32 7.48 -16.48
CA VAL A 35 -6.25 8.02 -15.11
C VAL A 35 -5.23 7.23 -14.30
N LEU A 36 -5.29 5.90 -14.36
CA LEU A 36 -4.32 5.05 -13.68
C LEU A 36 -2.92 5.25 -14.24
N SER A 37 -2.75 5.34 -15.57
CA SER A 37 -1.44 5.66 -16.16
C SER A 37 -0.89 6.98 -15.63
N CYS A 38 -1.71 8.02 -15.51
CA CYS A 38 -1.30 9.30 -14.95
C CYS A 38 -0.86 9.17 -13.47
N ILE A 39 -1.56 8.35 -12.68
CA ILE A 39 -1.18 8.04 -11.29
C ILE A 39 0.16 7.30 -11.25
N GLU A 40 0.34 6.27 -12.10
CA GLU A 40 1.58 5.52 -12.23
C GLU A 40 2.75 6.45 -12.59
N ASP A 41 2.58 7.32 -13.61
CA ASP A 41 3.59 8.28 -14.05
C ASP A 41 3.99 9.24 -12.94
N ARG A 42 3.03 9.77 -12.17
CA ARG A 42 3.31 10.66 -11.04
C ARG A 42 4.04 9.95 -9.90
N ALA A 43 3.68 8.69 -9.62
CA ALA A 43 4.36 7.89 -8.61
C ALA A 43 5.80 7.54 -9.02
N LEU A 44 6.02 7.21 -10.30
CA LEU A 44 7.36 6.95 -10.84
C LEU A 44 8.21 8.24 -10.83
N ALA A 45 7.65 9.36 -11.29
CA ALA A 45 8.35 10.65 -11.28
C ALA A 45 8.77 11.09 -9.87
N PHE A 46 7.95 10.84 -8.84
CA PHE A 46 8.30 11.14 -7.45
C PHE A 46 9.52 10.34 -6.96
N GLN A 47 9.62 9.08 -7.36
CA GLN A 47 10.71 8.17 -6.95
C GLN A 47 12.03 8.46 -7.68
N GLY A 48 12.00 9.33 -8.68
CA GLY A 48 13.14 9.69 -9.50
C GLY A 48 13.04 9.14 -10.92
N TYR A 49 13.66 9.86 -11.86
CA TYR A 49 13.58 9.60 -13.31
C TYR A 49 14.11 8.24 -13.75
N GLU A 50 14.80 7.50 -12.87
CA GLU A 50 15.47 6.24 -13.23
C GLU A 50 14.60 4.99 -13.01
N VAL A 51 13.47 5.06 -12.31
CA VAL A 51 12.64 3.87 -12.06
C VAL A 51 11.80 3.54 -13.29
N PRO A 52 12.10 2.48 -14.05
CA PRO A 52 11.35 2.16 -15.26
C PRO A 52 9.96 1.62 -14.90
N ARG A 53 8.95 1.92 -15.72
CA ARG A 53 7.58 1.40 -15.51
C ARG A 53 7.51 -0.12 -15.43
N ALA A 54 8.44 -0.84 -16.05
CA ALA A 54 8.54 -2.29 -15.95
C ALA A 54 8.73 -2.80 -14.51
N HIS A 55 9.18 -1.97 -13.58
CA HIS A 55 9.33 -2.32 -12.16
C HIS A 55 8.03 -2.16 -11.37
N LEU A 56 7.01 -1.53 -11.95
CA LEU A 56 5.76 -1.22 -11.25
C LEU A 56 4.83 -2.44 -11.24
N GLU A 57 4.40 -2.86 -10.05
CA GLU A 57 3.33 -3.86 -9.93
C GLU A 57 1.98 -3.29 -10.40
N PRO A 58 1.04 -4.14 -10.86
CA PRO A 58 -0.34 -3.71 -11.09
C PRO A 58 -0.91 -3.03 -9.84
N LEU A 59 -1.48 -1.84 -10.02
CA LEU A 59 -2.06 -1.07 -8.92
C LEU A 59 -3.15 -1.88 -8.21
N GLN A 60 -3.07 -1.93 -6.87
CA GLN A 60 -4.04 -2.65 -6.05
C GLN A 60 -4.93 -1.65 -5.32
N MET A 61 -6.24 -1.73 -5.54
CA MET A 61 -7.23 -0.98 -4.76
C MET A 61 -7.73 -1.79 -3.58
N VAL A 62 -7.94 -1.13 -2.45
CA VAL A 62 -8.36 -1.76 -1.19
C VAL A 62 -9.48 -0.96 -0.55
N ARG A 63 -10.52 -1.61 -0.03
CA ARG A 63 -11.63 -0.97 0.69
C ARG A 63 -11.69 -1.50 2.12
N TYR A 64 -11.91 -0.60 3.06
CA TYR A 64 -12.09 -0.88 4.48
C TYR A 64 -13.41 -0.28 4.95
N ALA A 65 -14.28 -1.14 5.48
CA ALA A 65 -15.52 -0.79 6.17
C ALA A 65 -15.31 -0.77 7.70
N PRO A 66 -16.28 -0.30 8.51
CA PRO A 66 -16.17 -0.31 9.97
C PRO A 66 -15.80 -1.70 10.52
N GLY A 67 -14.82 -1.73 11.43
CA GLY A 67 -14.24 -2.94 12.02
C GLY A 67 -13.17 -3.63 11.16
N GLU A 68 -13.03 -3.27 9.88
CA GLU A 68 -11.98 -3.84 9.02
C GLU A 68 -10.62 -3.19 9.27
N HIS A 69 -9.57 -3.99 9.17
CA HIS A 69 -8.19 -3.59 9.41
C HIS A 69 -7.21 -4.48 8.61
N TYR A 70 -5.93 -4.12 8.67
CA TYR A 70 -4.83 -4.96 8.24
C TYR A 70 -3.75 -4.93 9.32
N SER A 71 -3.50 -6.08 9.95
CA SER A 71 -2.49 -6.23 11.00
C SER A 71 -1.09 -5.84 10.53
N PHE A 72 -0.20 -5.63 11.49
CA PHE A 72 1.20 -5.29 11.23
C PHE A 72 1.87 -6.29 10.29
N HIS A 73 2.47 -5.76 9.23
CA HIS A 73 3.15 -6.53 8.19
C HIS A 73 4.23 -5.69 7.52
N SER A 74 5.05 -6.34 6.69
CA SER A 74 5.94 -5.70 5.73
C SER A 74 5.39 -5.85 4.33
N ASP A 75 5.71 -4.88 3.46
CA ASP A 75 5.52 -5.05 2.02
C ASP A 75 6.67 -5.81 1.37
N TRP A 76 7.89 -5.71 1.90
CA TRP A 76 9.00 -6.55 1.47
C TRP A 76 8.72 -8.02 1.81
N PHE A 77 9.19 -8.91 0.95
CA PHE A 77 9.07 -10.36 1.14
C PHE A 77 10.18 -10.86 2.06
N GLY A 78 9.81 -11.47 3.19
CA GLY A 78 10.76 -12.14 4.07
C GLY A 78 11.21 -13.52 3.57
N ASN A 79 10.45 -14.13 2.66
CA ASN A 79 10.83 -15.38 2.01
C ASN A 79 11.45 -15.09 0.64
N ALA A 80 12.72 -15.49 0.48
CA ALA A 80 13.50 -15.28 -0.74
C ALA A 80 12.84 -15.86 -2.00
N ALA A 81 12.00 -16.90 -1.88
CA ALA A 81 11.27 -17.47 -3.02
C ALA A 81 10.35 -16.46 -3.72
N TYR A 82 9.83 -15.46 -3.00
CA TYR A 82 8.98 -14.40 -3.56
C TYR A 82 9.77 -13.15 -4.02
N ALA A 83 11.06 -13.09 -3.70
CA ALA A 83 11.98 -12.01 -4.04
C ALA A 83 13.05 -12.44 -5.05
N MET A 84 12.80 -13.50 -5.82
CA MET A 84 13.71 -13.95 -6.87
C MET A 84 13.82 -12.90 -7.99
N PRO A 85 14.99 -12.71 -8.62
CA PRO A 85 15.13 -11.77 -9.73
C PRO A 85 14.15 -12.03 -10.89
N SER A 86 13.83 -13.29 -11.17
CA SER A 86 12.85 -13.70 -12.18
C SER A 86 11.41 -13.26 -11.87
N ALA A 87 11.13 -12.89 -10.62
CA ALA A 87 9.86 -12.36 -10.15
C ALA A 87 9.93 -10.85 -9.85
N GLY A 88 10.97 -10.15 -10.35
CA GLY A 88 11.20 -8.72 -10.12
C GLY A 88 12.02 -8.40 -8.86
N GLY A 89 12.57 -9.38 -8.14
CA GLY A 89 13.28 -9.10 -6.89
C GLY A 89 12.33 -8.71 -5.76
N ASN A 90 12.80 -8.05 -4.71
CA ASN A 90 11.92 -7.58 -3.63
C ASN A 90 11.16 -6.30 -4.01
N ARG A 91 10.12 -5.94 -3.25
CA ARG A 91 9.51 -4.61 -3.35
C ARG A 91 10.48 -3.59 -2.80
N ALA A 92 10.90 -2.63 -3.62
CA ALA A 92 11.84 -1.58 -3.27
C ALA A 92 11.13 -0.44 -2.52
N THR A 93 9.95 -0.05 -2.98
CA THR A 93 9.20 1.08 -2.41
C THR A 93 7.70 0.80 -2.39
N SER A 94 6.99 1.59 -1.59
CA SER A 94 5.53 1.57 -1.49
C SER A 94 4.97 2.99 -1.43
N PHE A 95 3.83 3.18 -2.08
CA PHE A 95 2.87 4.20 -1.68
C PHE A 95 1.59 3.56 -1.19
N PHE A 96 0.99 4.17 -0.17
CA PHE A 96 -0.42 4.00 0.16
C PHE A 96 -1.15 5.32 -0.08
N ALA A 97 -1.94 5.41 -1.15
CA ALA A 97 -2.75 6.59 -1.47
C ALA A 97 -4.19 6.43 -0.98
N TYR A 98 -4.72 7.42 -0.27
CA TYR A 98 -6.12 7.45 0.16
C TYR A 98 -6.98 8.06 -0.95
N LEU A 99 -7.66 7.21 -1.72
CA LEU A 99 -8.46 7.64 -2.87
C LEU A 99 -9.84 8.18 -2.49
N TYR A 100 -10.38 7.64 -1.40
CA TYR A 100 -11.66 8.06 -0.85
C TYR A 100 -11.64 7.86 0.66
N VAL A 101 -12.11 8.86 1.38
CA VAL A 101 -12.31 8.81 2.84
C VAL A 101 -13.64 9.47 3.15
N SER A 102 -14.53 8.79 3.86
CA SER A 102 -15.82 9.38 4.22
C SER A 102 -15.68 10.57 5.17
N GLU A 103 -16.64 11.50 5.16
CA GLU A 103 -16.61 12.70 6.01
C GLU A 103 -16.67 12.36 7.51
N ASP A 104 -17.30 11.25 7.88
CA ASP A 104 -17.47 10.74 9.24
C ASP A 104 -16.36 9.75 9.66
N MET A 105 -15.24 9.73 8.94
CA MET A 105 -14.14 8.79 9.16
C MET A 105 -13.54 8.95 10.56
N ALA A 106 -13.51 7.84 11.31
CA ALA A 106 -12.72 7.72 12.53
C ALA A 106 -11.88 6.44 12.50
N GLY A 107 -10.65 6.51 13.00
CA GLY A 107 -9.67 5.44 12.87
C GLY A 107 -9.16 5.29 11.43
N GLY A 108 -8.78 4.08 11.03
CA GLY A 108 -8.37 3.79 9.65
C GLY A 108 -7.10 4.51 9.18
N GLY A 109 -6.28 5.04 10.07
CA GLY A 109 -4.94 5.52 9.73
C GLY A 109 -4.00 4.40 9.24
N THR A 110 -2.82 4.78 8.78
CA THR A 110 -1.71 3.85 8.51
C THR A 110 -0.65 4.05 9.58
N ASN A 111 -0.46 3.04 10.43
CA ASN A 111 0.48 3.10 11.56
C ASN A 111 1.80 2.43 11.22
N PHE A 112 2.90 3.05 11.65
CA PHE A 112 4.26 2.55 11.63
C PHE A 112 4.79 2.52 13.07
N PRO A 113 4.80 1.36 13.75
CA PRO A 113 5.00 1.29 15.19
C PRO A 113 6.47 1.49 15.59
N MET A 114 7.39 1.35 14.64
CA MET A 114 8.83 1.47 14.89
C MET A 114 9.39 2.86 14.53
N LEU A 115 8.55 3.76 14.01
CA LEU A 115 8.95 5.14 13.75
C LEU A 115 8.72 6.00 14.98
N ALA A 116 9.71 6.84 15.32
CA ALA A 116 9.55 7.81 16.39
C ALA A 116 8.66 8.98 15.93
N ALA A 117 7.54 9.20 16.62
CA ALA A 117 6.69 10.36 16.36
C ALA A 117 7.43 11.68 16.62
N LYS A 118 7.20 12.67 15.76
CA LYS A 118 7.69 14.04 16.00
C LYS A 118 6.71 14.73 16.94
N ARG A 119 7.20 15.28 18.06
CA ARG A 119 6.41 16.08 19.02
C ARG A 119 6.26 17.52 18.54
N ASP A 120 5.60 17.70 17.41
CA ASP A 120 5.42 19.02 16.81
C ASP A 120 4.00 19.11 16.22
N GLU A 121 3.20 20.02 16.79
CA GLU A 121 1.76 20.17 16.51
C GLU A 121 1.46 20.48 15.05
N ARG A 122 2.43 21.04 14.32
CA ARG A 122 2.27 21.32 12.89
C ARG A 122 1.99 20.07 12.06
N TRP A 123 2.32 18.88 12.59
CA TRP A 123 2.10 17.61 11.93
C TRP A 123 0.73 17.01 12.22
N CYS A 124 -0.04 17.52 13.20
CA CYS A 124 -1.30 16.90 13.63
C CYS A 124 -2.43 16.97 12.60
N GLY A 125 -2.27 17.75 11.52
CA GLY A 125 -3.15 17.69 10.35
C GLY A 125 -2.93 16.47 9.45
N ILE A 126 -1.80 15.77 9.59
CA ILE A 126 -1.41 14.62 8.77
C ILE A 126 -1.16 13.38 9.65
N LEU A 127 -0.64 13.58 10.86
CA LEU A 127 -0.38 12.54 11.85
C LEU A 127 -1.48 12.51 12.90
N ASP A 128 -1.75 11.32 13.42
CA ASP A 128 -2.58 11.14 14.59
C ASP A 128 -1.75 11.47 15.84
N CYS A 129 -1.89 12.70 16.32
CA CYS A 129 -1.22 13.17 17.55
C CYS A 129 -1.96 12.74 18.82
N ASP A 130 -3.16 12.17 18.70
CA ASP A 130 -3.94 11.68 19.83
C ASP A 130 -3.56 10.23 20.20
N ASP A 131 -2.86 9.54 19.29
CA ASP A 131 -2.31 8.21 19.51
C ASP A 131 -1.15 8.25 20.52
N GLU A 132 -0.99 7.16 21.29
CA GLU A 132 0.08 7.09 22.28
C GLU A 132 1.44 7.07 21.59
N TYR A 133 2.39 7.84 22.12
CA TYR A 133 3.73 7.98 21.53
C TYR A 133 4.46 6.65 21.34
N GLU A 134 4.23 5.68 22.24
CA GLU A 134 4.84 4.34 22.19
C GLU A 134 4.26 3.47 21.04
N ASN A 135 3.14 3.87 20.44
CA ASN A 135 2.53 3.20 19.30
C ASN A 135 3.16 3.63 17.96
N GLY A 136 4.19 4.49 17.98
CA GLY A 136 4.90 4.96 16.80
C GLY A 136 4.18 6.09 16.05
N VAL A 137 4.14 6.03 14.72
CA VAL A 137 3.55 7.07 13.87
C VAL A 137 2.34 6.57 13.13
N THR A 138 1.17 7.14 13.41
CA THR A 138 -0.05 6.92 12.63
C THR A 138 -0.26 8.09 11.67
N PHE A 139 -0.25 7.83 10.36
CA PHE A 139 -0.71 8.79 9.36
C PHE A 139 -2.24 8.72 9.27
N ARG A 140 -2.91 9.86 9.38
CA ARG A 140 -4.37 9.98 9.25
C ARG A 140 -4.79 9.64 7.82
N ALA A 141 -5.95 9.00 7.69
CA ALA A 141 -6.60 8.82 6.40
C ALA A 141 -7.16 10.15 5.91
N VAL A 142 -6.42 10.83 5.05
CA VAL A 142 -6.83 12.11 4.44
C VAL A 142 -6.98 11.88 2.94
N GLU A 143 -8.20 12.06 2.41
CA GLU A 143 -8.48 11.86 0.99
C GLU A 143 -7.55 12.70 0.11
N GLY A 144 -7.00 12.09 -0.94
CA GLY A 144 -6.05 12.70 -1.86
C GLY A 144 -4.58 12.62 -1.43
N ASN A 145 -4.31 12.36 -0.14
CA ASN A 145 -2.92 12.20 0.35
C ASN A 145 -2.38 10.79 0.03
N ALA A 146 -1.06 10.68 0.03
CA ALA A 146 -0.34 9.41 -0.03
C ALA A 146 0.81 9.38 0.97
N VAL A 147 1.05 8.20 1.55
CA VAL A 147 2.23 7.93 2.37
C VAL A 147 3.20 7.12 1.51
N PHE A 148 4.47 7.56 1.47
CA PHE A 148 5.54 6.90 0.72
C PHE A 148 6.61 6.38 1.69
N TRP A 149 7.16 5.20 1.41
CA TRP A 149 8.33 4.69 2.12
C TRP A 149 9.16 3.74 1.25
N GLU A 150 10.43 3.62 1.62
CA GLU A 150 11.35 2.63 1.07
C GLU A 150 11.29 1.36 1.93
N ASN A 151 11.14 0.22 1.28
CA ASN A 151 10.98 -1.07 1.97
C ASN A 151 12.30 -1.71 2.35
N LEU A 152 13.40 -1.27 1.73
CA LEU A 152 14.71 -1.91 1.85
C LEU A 152 15.72 -0.90 2.41
N GLY A 153 16.59 -1.37 3.30
CA GLY A 153 17.76 -0.62 3.74
C GLY A 153 18.83 -0.51 2.65
N ALA A 154 19.88 0.26 2.91
CA ALA A 154 21.02 0.42 2.00
C ALA A 154 21.78 -0.90 1.73
N ASP A 155 21.61 -1.90 2.59
CA ASP A 155 22.12 -3.26 2.46
C ASP A 155 21.21 -4.18 1.63
N GLY A 156 20.07 -3.67 1.15
CA GLY A 156 19.07 -4.42 0.40
C GLY A 156 18.17 -5.31 1.27
N MET A 157 18.33 -5.29 2.59
CA MET A 157 17.50 -6.07 3.51
C MET A 157 16.19 -5.34 3.83
N GLY A 158 15.16 -6.10 4.18
CA GLY A 158 13.86 -5.54 4.58
C GLY A 158 13.98 -4.62 5.79
N ASP A 159 13.64 -3.35 5.62
CA ASP A 159 13.69 -2.38 6.70
C ASP A 159 12.56 -2.65 7.70
N GLN A 160 12.93 -2.97 8.94
CA GLN A 160 11.98 -3.26 10.00
C GLN A 160 11.20 -2.01 10.42
N ARG A 161 11.77 -0.81 10.23
CA ARG A 161 11.14 0.45 10.64
C ARG A 161 9.84 0.73 9.88
N VAL A 162 9.68 0.13 8.70
CA VAL A 162 8.50 0.30 7.84
C VAL A 162 7.48 -0.84 7.96
N ILE A 163 7.61 -1.70 8.97
CA ILE A 163 6.49 -2.54 9.38
C ILE A 163 5.30 -1.63 9.65
N HIS A 164 4.13 -1.96 9.12
CA HIS A 164 2.98 -1.07 9.18
C HIS A 164 1.66 -1.82 9.22
N ALA A 165 0.61 -1.12 9.66
CA ALA A 165 -0.75 -1.63 9.75
C ALA A 165 -1.75 -0.62 9.20
N GLY A 166 -2.83 -1.14 8.61
CA GLY A 166 -4.04 -0.35 8.39
C GLY A 166 -4.87 -0.43 9.66
N MET A 167 -4.92 0.66 10.43
CA MET A 167 -5.62 0.70 11.71
C MET A 167 -7.12 0.43 11.53
N PRO A 168 -7.82 -0.08 12.56
CA PRO A 168 -9.25 -0.35 12.47
C PRO A 168 -10.04 0.90 12.09
N VAL A 169 -10.97 0.75 11.15
CA VAL A 169 -11.98 1.78 10.87
C VAL A 169 -13.04 1.72 11.98
N ILE A 170 -13.23 2.82 12.69
CA ILE A 170 -14.20 2.91 13.79
C ILE A 170 -15.57 3.33 13.23
N SER A 171 -15.58 4.38 12.40
CA SER A 171 -16.74 4.86 11.65
C SER A 171 -16.32 5.27 10.24
N GLY A 172 -17.30 5.32 9.33
CA GLY A 172 -17.05 5.66 7.93
C GLY A 172 -16.46 4.52 7.10
N GLU A 173 -15.85 4.87 5.97
CA GLU A 173 -15.14 3.93 5.11
C GLU A 173 -13.97 4.62 4.41
N LYS A 174 -12.95 3.84 4.03
CA LYS A 174 -11.86 4.32 3.18
C LYS A 174 -11.58 3.38 2.01
N ILE A 175 -11.17 3.98 0.90
CA ILE A 175 -10.58 3.27 -0.24
C ILE A 175 -9.14 3.74 -0.40
N GLY A 176 -8.21 2.78 -0.36
CA GLY A 176 -6.78 3.00 -0.58
C GLY A 176 -6.29 2.41 -1.89
N MET A 177 -5.10 2.82 -2.30
CA MET A 177 -4.36 2.24 -3.42
C MET A 177 -2.92 1.95 -2.99
N ASN A 178 -2.50 0.70 -3.17
CA ASN A 178 -1.11 0.31 -3.06
C ASN A 178 -0.42 0.49 -4.40
N ILE A 179 0.73 1.16 -4.39
CA ILE A 179 1.60 1.36 -5.54
C ILE A 179 2.97 0.82 -5.15
N TRP A 180 3.39 -0.28 -5.77
CA TRP A 180 4.65 -0.95 -5.43
C TRP A 180 5.60 -0.94 -6.61
N THR A 181 6.88 -0.65 -6.34
CA THR A 181 7.95 -0.88 -7.32
C THR A 181 8.86 -2.01 -6.86
N ARG A 182 9.40 -2.72 -7.83
CA ARG A 182 10.30 -3.86 -7.67
C ARG A 182 11.76 -3.46 -7.88
N GLN A 183 12.69 -4.22 -7.32
CA GLN A 183 14.13 -4.02 -7.56
C GLN A 183 14.53 -4.31 -9.02
N ALA A 184 13.81 -5.21 -9.70
CA ALA A 184 14.06 -5.60 -11.08
C ALA A 184 12.76 -5.56 -11.90
N PRO A 185 12.85 -5.51 -13.24
CA PRO A 185 11.70 -5.55 -14.12
C PRO A 185 10.81 -6.78 -13.88
N LEU A 186 9.50 -6.57 -13.91
CA LEU A 186 8.48 -7.60 -13.92
C LEU A 186 8.26 -8.12 -15.34
N SER A 187 7.94 -9.40 -15.47
CA SER A 187 7.49 -9.96 -16.75
C SER A 187 6.15 -9.36 -17.17
N GLU A 188 5.85 -9.38 -18.47
CA GLU A 188 4.56 -8.95 -18.99
C GLU A 188 3.39 -9.75 -18.40
N GLU A 189 3.60 -11.04 -18.11
CA GLU A 189 2.63 -11.89 -17.43
C GLU A 189 2.26 -11.36 -16.03
N MET A 190 3.24 -10.87 -15.28
CA MET A 190 3.02 -10.34 -13.92
C MET A 190 2.48 -8.91 -13.91
N ARG A 191 2.89 -8.08 -14.88
CA ARG A 191 2.53 -6.66 -14.94
C ARG A 191 1.24 -6.39 -15.72
N GLY A 192 0.82 -7.33 -16.56
CA GLY A 192 -0.20 -7.11 -17.59
C GLY A 192 0.31 -6.26 -18.75
N PRO A 193 -0.52 -6.08 -19.80
CA PRO A 193 -0.12 -5.39 -21.04
C PRO A 193 0.34 -3.95 -20.80
N GLU A 194 1.34 -3.48 -21.56
CA GLU A 194 1.80 -2.08 -21.54
C GLU A 194 0.77 -1.12 -22.14
N HIS A 195 0.11 -1.53 -23.22
CA HIS A 195 -0.79 -0.71 -24.04
C HIS A 195 -2.09 -1.46 -24.33
N TYR A 196 -3.18 -0.73 -24.54
CA TYR A 196 -4.49 -1.33 -24.85
C TYR A 196 -4.63 -1.63 -26.35
N PRO A 197 -5.47 -2.59 -26.74
CA PRO A 197 -6.17 -2.49 -28.01
C PRO A 197 -7.01 -1.19 -27.99
N GLU A 198 -6.92 -0.40 -29.06
CA GLU A 198 -7.77 0.78 -29.24
C GLU A 198 -9.25 0.38 -29.11
N VAL A 199 -10.02 1.14 -28.32
CA VAL A 199 -11.47 0.96 -28.15
C VAL A 199 -12.20 1.56 -29.33
#